data_AF-A0A9C7QFQ4-F1
#
_entry.id   AF-A0A9C7QFQ4-F1
#
_cell.length_a   1.000
_cell.length_b   1.000
_cell.length_c   1.000
_cell.angle_alpha   90.00
_cell.angle_beta   90.00
_cell.angle_gamma   90.00
#
_symmetry.space_group_name_H-M   'P 1'
#
loop_
_entity.id
_entity.type
_entity.pdbx_description
1 polymer ?
#
loop_
_entity_poly.entity_id
_entity_poly.type
_entity_poly.pdbx_seq_one_letter_code
_entity_poly.pdbx_strand_id
1 'polypeptide(L)' 'KDGARAKVFTKISREILVCIKETGSADPANNSRLYALVQKAKSNNIPNDNIDRLLKKAAGGAEKNDYEDCVYEGYG' A
#
# COMPACT_ATOMS: atom_id res chain seq x y z
N LYS A 1 -3.17 -9.49 22.12
CA LYS A 1 -1.79 -8.99 21.93
C LYS A 1 -1.48 -8.86 20.42
N ASP A 2 -2.48 -8.49 19.59
CA ASP A 2 -2.44 -8.77 18.14
C ASP A 2 -2.90 -7.59 17.26
N GLY A 3 -3.50 -6.56 17.88
CA GLY A 3 -4.00 -5.39 17.16
C GLY A 3 -2.92 -4.48 16.57
N ALA A 4 -1.70 -4.52 17.12
CA ALA A 4 -0.57 -3.75 16.57
C ALA A 4 -0.16 -4.27 15.18
N ARG A 5 -0.15 -5.59 14.98
CA ARG A 5 0.21 -6.21 13.70
C ARG A 5 -0.87 -5.97 12.64
N ALA A 6 -2.15 -6.08 13.02
CA ALA A 6 -3.26 -5.77 12.13
C ALA A 6 -3.23 -4.31 11.65
N LYS A 7 -2.93 -3.36 12.55
CA LYS A 7 -2.78 -1.94 12.19
C LYS A 7 -1.62 -1.70 11.22
N VAL A 8 -0.47 -2.33 11.43
CA VAL A 8 0.69 -2.21 10.54
C VAL A 8 0.39 -2.80 9.16
N PHE A 9 -0.28 -3.96 9.10
CA PHE A 9 -0.72 -4.57 7.84
C PHE A 9 -1.59 -3.62 7.02
N THR A 10 -2.64 -3.05 7.64
CA THR A 10 -3.54 -2.11 6.94
C THR A 10 -2.80 -0.87 6.46
N LYS A 11 -1.87 -0.33 7.25
CA LYS A 11 -1.08 0.85 6.87
C LYS A 11 -0.16 0.58 5.67
N ILE A 12 0.62 -0.51 5.72
CA ILE A 12 1.51 -0.91 4.64
C ILE A 12 0.72 -1.24 3.37
N SER A 13 -0.40 -1.94 3.50
CA SER A 13 -1.26 -2.31 2.37
C SER A 13 -1.82 -1.08 1.65
N ARG A 14 -2.25 -0.07 2.42
CA ARG A 14 -2.74 1.20 1.85
C ARG A 14 -1.63 1.99 1.17
N GLU A 15 -0.44 2.07 1.77
CA GLU A 15 0.73 2.71 1.13
C GLU A 15 1.11 2.02 -0.19
N ILE A 16 1.10 0.68 -0.25
CA ILE A 16 1.36 -0.09 -1.48
C ILE A 16 0.34 0.27 -2.57
N LEU A 17 -0.94 0.28 -2.22
CA LEU A 17 -2.02 0.63 -3.15
C LEU A 17 -1.89 2.05 -3.70
N VAL A 18 -1.64 3.04 -2.84
CA VAL A 18 -1.46 4.45 -3.25
C VAL A 18 -0.23 4.60 -4.13
N CYS A 19 0.90 4.02 -3.74
CA CYS A 19 2.15 4.09 -4.50
C CYS A 19 2.01 3.53 -5.92
N ILE A 20 1.31 2.40 -6.07
CA ILE A 20 1.04 1.79 -7.38
C ILE A 20 0.08 2.65 -8.19
N LYS A 21 -0.96 3.21 -7.56
CA LYS A 21 -1.92 4.11 -8.22
C LYS A 21 -1.24 5.38 -8.73
N GLU A 22 -0.38 6.01 -7.92
CA GLU A 22 0.37 7.22 -8.30
C GLU A 22 1.36 6.96 -9.44
N THR A 23 2.04 5.80 -9.42
CA THR A 23 3.10 5.49 -10.39
C THR A 23 2.54 4.79 -11.64
N GLY A 24 1.27 4.34 -11.60
CA GLY A 24 0.62 3.56 -12.66
C GLY A 24 1.25 2.19 -12.93
N SER A 25 2.22 1.78 -12.12
CA SER A 25 3.04 0.58 -12.33
C SER A 25 3.05 -0.27 -11.08
N ALA A 26 2.55 -1.51 -11.21
CA ALA A 26 2.56 -2.52 -10.16
C ALA A 26 3.88 -3.30 -10.10
N ASP A 27 4.93 -2.81 -10.76
CA ASP A 27 6.22 -3.48 -10.82
C ASP A 27 7.19 -2.91 -9.77
N PRO A 28 7.65 -3.71 -8.78
CA PRO A 28 8.55 -3.26 -7.73
C PRO A 28 9.98 -3.01 -8.23
N ALA A 29 10.38 -3.47 -9.41
CA ALA A 29 11.69 -3.15 -9.98
C ALA A 29 11.70 -1.76 -10.62
N ASN A 30 10.57 -1.33 -11.18
CA ASN A 30 10.42 0.01 -11.77
C ASN A 30 10.10 1.10 -10.74
N ASN A 31 9.82 0.75 -9.48
CA ASN A 31 9.46 1.73 -8.46
C ASN A 31 10.18 1.50 -7.13
N SER A 32 11.11 2.40 -6.80
CA SER A 32 11.90 2.36 -5.57
C SER A 32 11.04 2.50 -4.30
N ARG A 33 9.93 3.26 -4.33
CA ARG A 33 8.98 3.34 -3.20
C ARG A 33 8.26 2.01 -2.99
N LEU A 34 7.80 1.39 -4.08
CA LEU A 34 7.11 0.10 -4.01
C LEU A 34 8.04 -0.99 -3.48
N TYR A 35 9.29 -1.02 -3.95
CA TYR A 35 10.31 -1.93 -3.43
C TYR A 35 10.51 -1.78 -1.92
N ALA A 36 10.70 -0.55 -1.43
CA ALA A 36 10.87 -0.28 -0.01
C ALA A 36 9.65 -0.72 0.83
N LEU A 37 8.44 -0.52 0.31
CA LEU A 37 7.20 -0.97 0.94
C LEU A 37 7.07 -2.49 1.00
N VAL A 38 7.45 -3.19 -0.07
CA VAL A 38 7.48 -4.66 -0.13
C VAL A 38 8.51 -5.21 0.87
N GLN A 39 9.69 -4.60 0.99
CA GLN A 39 10.69 -4.98 2.00
C GLN A 39 10.15 -4.77 3.42
N LYS A 40 9.48 -3.64 3.67
CA LYS A 40 8.83 -3.35 4.95
C LYS A 40 7.71 -4.34 5.26
N ALA A 41 6.93 -4.75 4.26
CA ALA A 41 5.89 -5.77 4.38
C ALA A 41 6.50 -7.12 4.80
N LYS A 42 7.57 -7.56 4.12
CA LYS A 42 8.31 -8.78 4.45
C LYS A 42 8.88 -8.74 5.87
N SER A 43 9.47 -7.61 6.27
CA SER A 43 9.99 -7.43 7.64
C SER A 43 8.90 -7.51 8.72
N ASN A 44 7.64 -7.26 8.37
CA ASN A 44 6.50 -7.38 9.28
C ASN A 44 5.79 -8.74 9.19
N ASN A 45 6.45 -9.76 8.60
CA ASN A 45 5.90 -11.11 8.41
C ASN A 45 4.60 -11.12 7.58
N ILE A 46 4.45 -10.19 6.63
CA ILE A 46 3.36 -10.25 5.67
C ILE A 46 3.71 -11.30 4.60
N PRO A 47 2.85 -12.30 4.37
CA PRO A 47 3.11 -13.32 3.35
C PRO A 47 3.08 -12.73 1.94
N ASN A 48 3.93 -13.25 1.04
CA ASN A 48 4.03 -12.76 -0.34
C ASN A 48 2.72 -12.87 -1.11
N ASP A 49 1.87 -13.85 -0.79
CA ASP A 49 0.53 -14.00 -1.38
C ASP A 49 -0.35 -12.75 -1.16
N ASN A 50 -0.31 -12.17 0.05
CA ASN A 50 -1.02 -10.93 0.34
C ASN A 50 -0.45 -9.75 -0.46
N ILE A 51 0.87 -9.72 -0.66
CA ILE A 51 1.53 -8.66 -1.44
C ILE A 51 1.13 -8.79 -2.92
N ASP A 52 1.17 -9.98 -3.49
CA ASP A 52 0.72 -10.26 -4.86
C ASP A 52 -0.76 -9.89 -5.07
N ARG A 53 -1.60 -10.24 -4.09
CA ARG A 53 -3.02 -9.88 -4.11
C ARG A 53 -3.24 -8.37 -4.07
N LEU A 54 -2.43 -7.63 -3.29
CA LEU A 54 -2.45 -6.17 -3.26
C LEU A 54 -1.98 -5.57 -4.59
N LEU A 55 -0.91 -6.10 -5.18
CA LEU A 55 -0.37 -5.68 -6.47
C LEU A 55 -1.40 -5.87 -7.59
N LYS A 56 -2.06 -7.04 -7.65
CA LYS A 56 -3.14 -7.31 -8.60
C LYS A 56 -4.36 -6.41 -8.40
N LYS A 57 -4.75 -6.17 -7.13
CA LYS A 57 -5.86 -5.27 -6.80
C LYS A 57 -5.55 -3.82 -7.19
N ALA A 58 -4.31 -3.38 -7.01
CA ALA A 58 -3.86 -2.06 -7.40
C ALA A 58 -3.76 -1.91 -8.93
N ALA A 59 -3.21 -2.92 -9.61
CA ALA A 59 -3.07 -2.96 -11.06
C ALA A 59 -4.43 -3.04 -11.79
N GLY A 60 -5.39 -3.78 -11.23
CA GLY A 60 -6.71 -3.98 -11.81
C GLY A 60 -7.77 -2.95 -11.41
N GLY A 61 -7.39 -1.90 -10.67
CA GLY A 61 -8.34 -1.02 -9.96
C GLY A 61 -8.21 0.45 -10.33
N ALA A 62 -8.19 0.77 -11.63
CA ALA A 62 -8.26 2.13 -12.15
C ALA A 62 -9.69 2.73 -12.13
N GLU A 63 -10.65 2.13 -11.41
CA GLU A 63 -12.02 2.64 -11.37
C GLU A 63 -12.45 3.01 -9.94
N LYS A 64 -12.50 4.34 -9.71
CA LYS A 64 -13.33 5.03 -8.73
C LYS A 64 -13.06 4.85 -7.25
N ASN A 65 -11.84 5.09 -6.78
CA ASN A 65 -11.68 5.62 -5.43
C ASN A 65 -10.55 6.64 -5.44
N ASP A 66 -10.89 7.89 -5.74
CA ASP A 66 -10.18 9.07 -5.27
C ASP A 66 -10.11 8.99 -3.75
N TYR A 67 -9.07 8.32 -3.23
CA TYR A 67 -8.57 8.62 -1.91
C TYR A 67 -7.85 9.96 -2.04
N GLU A 68 -8.62 11.04 -2.14
CA GLU A 68 -8.11 12.36 -1.79
C GLU A 68 -7.59 12.25 -0.35
N ASP A 69 -6.30 12.49 -0.20
CA ASP A 69 -5.68 12.77 1.09
C ASP A 69 -6.31 14.07 1.58
N CYS A 70 -7.49 13.96 2.20
CA CYS A 70 -8.11 15.07 2.88
C CYS A 70 -7.30 15.29 4.16
N VAL A 71 -6.17 15.99 3.99
CA VAL A 71 -5.44 16.61 5.10
C VAL A 71 -6.40 17.61 5.70
N TYR A 72 -7.05 17.22 6.79
CA TYR A 72 -7.85 18.13 7.58
C TYR A 72 -6.91 19.00 8.42
N GLU A 73 -6.33 20.02 7.79
CA GLU A 73 -5.78 21.19 8.49
C GLU A 73 -6.95 22.02 9.02
N GLY A 74 -7.60 21.54 10.09
CA GLY A 74 -8.56 22.31 10.88
C GLY A 74 -7.89 22.75 12.18
N TYR A 75 -7.27 23.94 12.15
CA TYR A 75 -7.00 24.73 13.36
C TYR A 75 -8.32 25.07 14.06
N GLY A 76 -8.29 25.08 15.40
CA GLY A 76 -8.93 26.09 16.26
C GLY A 76 -10.45 26.21 16.26
#